data_AF-A0A931SBN7-F1
#
_entry.id   AF-A0A931SBN7-F1
#
_cell.length_a   1.000
_cell.length_b   1.000
_cell.length_c   1.000
_cell.angle_alpha   90.00
_cell.angle_beta   90.00
_cell.angle_gamma   90.00
#
_symmetry.space_group_name_H-M   'P 1'
#
loop_
_entity.id
_entity.type
_entity.pdbx_description
1 polymer ?
#
loop_
_entity_poly.entity_id
_entity_poly.type
_entity_poly.pdbx_seq_one_letter_code
_entity_poly.pdbx_strand_id
1 'polypeptide(L)' 'MFDLKQFGSAIQQIAEEKGIAVEKIVETIGMALAAAYKKDYGKKGQIIRATFDPK' A
#
# COMPACT_ATOMS: atom_id res chain seq x y z
N MET A 1 -2.01 16.87 8.05
CA MET A 1 -1.58 15.81 8.97
C MET A 1 -2.03 14.49 8.36
N PHE A 2 -1.14 13.54 8.13
CA PHE A 2 -1.49 12.26 7.51
C PHE A 2 -2.32 11.45 8.52
N ASP A 3 -3.62 11.26 8.27
CA ASP A 3 -4.52 10.56 9.18
C ASP A 3 -4.69 9.11 8.74
N LEU A 4 -3.92 8.22 9.38
CA LEU A 4 -3.92 6.78 9.11
C LEU A 4 -5.29 6.14 9.40
N LYS A 5 -6.09 6.71 10.32
CA LYS A 5 -7.44 6.21 10.61
C LYS A 5 -8.40 6.46 9.46
N GLN A 6 -8.34 7.65 8.85
CA GLN A 6 -9.13 7.96 7.65
C GLN A 6 -8.73 7.08 6.47
N PHE A 7 -7.45 6.76 6.36
CA PHE A 7 -6.95 5.88 5.30
C PHE A 7 -7.46 4.44 5.45
N GLY A 8 -7.52 3.91 6.67
CA GLY A 8 -8.13 2.61 6.95
C GLY A 8 -9.60 2.54 6.53
N SER A 9 -10.40 3.55 6.88
CA SER A 9 -11.80 3.64 6.47
C SER A 9 -11.98 3.72 4.95
N ALA A 10 -11.12 4.47 4.26
CA ALA A 10 -11.15 4.55 2.80
C ALA A 10 -10.83 3.21 2.12
N ILE A 11 -9.88 2.44 2.66
CA ILE A 11 -9.58 1.09 2.17
C ILE A 11 -10.79 0.17 2.31
N GLN A 12 -11.49 0.22 3.45
CA GLN A 12 -12.71 -0.57 3.67
C GLN A 12 -13.82 -0.18 2.68
N GLN A 13 -14.05 1.10 2.47
CA GLN A 13 -15.03 1.58 1.48
C GLN A 13 -14.71 1.06 0.07
N ILE A 14 -13.45 1.15 -0.37
CA ILE A 14 -13.04 0.65 -1.69
C ILE A 14 -13.21 -0.87 -1.79
N ALA A 15 -12.90 -1.61 -0.73
CA ALA A 15 -13.07 -3.05 -0.68
C ALA A 15 -14.54 -3.45 -0.89
N GLU A 16 -15.46 -2.76 -0.20
CA GLU A 16 -16.90 -2.97 -0.32
C GLU A 16 -17.44 -2.56 -1.70
N GLU A 17 -17.13 -1.36 -2.17
CA GLU A 17 -17.63 -0.82 -3.44
C GLU A 17 -17.15 -1.63 -4.66
N LYS A 18 -15.92 -2.11 -4.62
CA LYS A 18 -15.29 -2.82 -5.74
C LYS A 18 -15.35 -4.34 -5.60
N GLY A 19 -15.82 -4.86 -4.46
CA GLY A 19 -15.82 -6.29 -4.16
C GLY A 19 -14.40 -6.89 -4.14
N ILE A 20 -13.41 -6.12 -3.69
CA ILE A 20 -12.00 -6.53 -3.63
C ILE A 20 -11.65 -6.83 -2.18
N ALA A 21 -10.98 -7.96 -1.94
CA ALA A 21 -10.47 -8.28 -0.61
C ALA A 21 -9.50 -7.19 -0.11
N VAL A 22 -9.65 -6.78 1.15
CA VAL A 22 -8.82 -5.74 1.78
C VAL A 22 -7.34 -6.07 1.68
N GLU A 23 -6.98 -7.35 1.81
CA GLU A 23 -5.61 -7.86 1.72
C GLU A 23 -4.99 -7.54 0.36
N LYS A 24 -5.75 -7.65 -0.74
CA LYS A 24 -5.27 -7.29 -2.07
C LYS A 24 -5.01 -5.79 -2.22
N ILE A 25 -5.85 -4.96 -1.60
CA ILE A 25 -5.66 -3.50 -1.63
C ILE A 25 -4.38 -3.14 -0.87
N VAL A 26 -4.21 -3.70 0.34
CA VAL A 26 -3.02 -3.51 1.18
C VAL A 26 -1.75 -3.99 0.48
N GLU A 27 -1.78 -5.17 -0.16
CA GLU A 27 -0.67 -5.69 -0.95
C GLU A 27 -0.32 -4.75 -2.12
N THR A 28 -1.34 -4.26 -2.83
CA THR A 28 -1.16 -3.33 -3.95
C THR A 28 -0.52 -2.02 -3.50
N ILE A 29 -0.94 -1.48 -2.34
CA ILE A 29 -0.32 -0.29 -1.73
C ILE A 29 1.16 -0.58 -1.41
N GLY A 30 1.47 -1.72 -0.80
CA GLY A 30 2.84 -2.14 -0.52
C GLY A 30 3.70 -2.22 -1.79
N MET A 31 3.18 -2.81 -2.86
CA MET A 31 3.89 -2.87 -4.15
C MET A 31 4.14 -1.47 -4.73
N ALA A 32 3.14 -0.58 -4.67
CA ALA A 32 3.29 0.80 -5.15
C ALA A 32 4.35 1.58 -4.36
N LEU A 33 4.38 1.43 -3.03
CA LEU A 33 5.39 2.04 -2.16
C LEU A 33 6.79 1.51 -2.44
N ALA A 34 6.94 0.18 -2.58
CA ALA A 34 8.22 -0.44 -2.92
C ALA A 34 8.73 0.02 -4.29
N ALA A 35 7.84 0.15 -5.28
CA ALA A 35 8.18 0.65 -6.60
C ALA A 35 8.59 2.13 -6.58
N ALA A 36 7.85 2.98 -5.87
CA ALA A 36 8.19 4.39 -5.69
C ALA A 36 9.55 4.57 -5.02
N TYR A 37 9.79 3.87 -3.90
CA TYR A 37 11.09 3.91 -3.23
C TYR A 37 12.23 3.41 -4.12
N LYS A 38 12.01 2.31 -4.85
CA LYS A 38 13.02 1.77 -5.78
C LYS A 38 13.33 2.76 -6.91
N LYS A 39 12.35 3.51 -7.40
CA LYS A 39 12.55 4.54 -8.44
C LYS A 39 13.44 5.68 -7.94
N ASP A 40 13.20 6.16 -6.73
CA ASP A 40 13.89 7.35 -6.23
C ASP A 40 15.22 7.02 -5.53
N TYR A 41 15.35 5.84 -4.93
CA TYR A 41 16.47 5.47 -4.05
C TYR A 41 17.08 4.09 -4.31
N GLY A 42 16.48 3.30 -5.20
CA GLY A 42 16.91 1.91 -5.44
C GLY A 42 18.24 1.81 -6.18
N LYS A 43 19.03 0.79 -5.85
CA LYS A 43 20.28 0.44 -6.54
C LYS A 43 20.13 -0.87 -7.33
N LYS A 44 20.95 -1.04 -8.36
CA LYS A 44 20.98 -2.26 -9.17
C LYS A 44 21.23 -3.49 -8.28
N GLY A 45 20.40 -4.53 -8.45
CA GLY A 45 20.47 -5.77 -7.66
C GLY A 45 19.68 -5.76 -6.35
N GLN A 46 19.10 -4.64 -5.92
CA GLN A 46 18.27 -4.60 -4.73
C GLN A 46 16.83 -5.07 -4.99
N ILE A 47 16.31 -5.87 -4.07
CA ILE A 47 14.89 -6.25 -4.00
C ILE A 47 14.26 -5.43 -2.87
N ILE A 48 13.50 -4.40 -3.24
CA ILE A 48 12.76 -3.57 -2.28
C ILE A 48 11.41 -4.23 -2.02
N ARG A 49 11.06 -4.38 -0.75
CA ARG A 49 9.75 -4.86 -0.28
C ARG A 49 9.19 -3.84 0.69
N ALA A 50 7.89 -3.61 0.62
CA ALA A 50 7.18 -2.78 1.59
C ALA A 50 5.93 -3.53 2.05
N THR A 51 5.71 -3.50 3.36
CA THR A 51 4.51 -4.03 4.00
C THR A 51 3.74 -2.84 4.53
N PHE A 52 2.49 -2.70 4.12
CA PHE A 52 1.60 -1.67 4.64
C PHE A 52 0.80 -2.26 5.80
N ASP A 53 0.97 -1.70 7.00
CA ASP A 53 0.15 -2.06 8.17
C ASP A 53 -0.90 -0.96 8.38
N PRO A 54 -2.19 -1.26 8.18
CA PRO A 54 -3.27 -0.30 8.40
C PRO A 54 -3.66 -0.11 9.87
N LYS A 55 -3.01 -0.79 10.83
CA LYS A 55 -3.32 -0.71 12.28
C LYS A 55 -2.55 0.38 13.04
#